data_AF-A0A2H0AH89-F1
#
_entry.id   AF-A0A2H0AH89-F1
#
_cell.length_a   1.000
_cell.length_b   1.000
_cell.length_c   1.000
_cell.angle_alpha   90.00
_cell.angle_beta   90.00
_cell.angle_gamma   90.00
#
_symmetry.space_group_name_H-M   'P 1'
#
loop_
_entity.id
_entity.type
_entity.pdbx_description
1 polymer ?
#
loop_
_entity_poly.entity_id
_entity_poly.type
_entity_poly.pdbx_seq_one_letter_code
_entity_poly.pdbx_strand_id
1 'polypeptide(L)' 'MQLDDIAQIDSMNTSEKILLVEDIWDEISSDEFGVPVPQSHKEELDRRLRRCEAHPGDLLSLEELQGRIQSRK' A
#
# COMPACT_ATOMS: atom_id res chain seq x y z
N MET A 1 11.99 7.01 -16.47
CA MET A 1 13.16 6.26 -15.99
C MET A 1 12.78 4.80 -16.08
N GLN A 2 13.40 4.07 -17.00
CA GLN A 2 13.31 2.61 -17.07
C GLN A 2 14.24 2.04 -15.99
N LEU A 3 13.97 0.83 -15.48
CA LEU A 3 14.87 0.19 -14.49
C LEU A 3 16.28 -0.03 -15.07
N ASP A 4 16.36 -0.28 -16.38
CA ASP A 4 17.60 -0.43 -17.17
C ASP A 4 18.50 0.82 -17.13
N ASP A 5 17.95 1.98 -16.72
CA ASP A 5 18.71 3.22 -16.57
C ASP A 5 19.59 3.21 -15.30
N ILE A 6 19.42 2.22 -14.40
CA ILE A 6 20.16 2.08 -13.13
C ILE A 6 20.96 0.78 -13.13
N ALA A 7 22.15 0.82 -13.73
CA ALA A 7 23.02 -0.35 -13.91
C ALA A 7 23.35 -1.12 -12.61
N GLN A 8 23.31 -0.49 -11.43
CA GLN A 8 23.51 -1.18 -10.16
C GLN A 8 22.37 -2.15 -9.81
N ILE A 9 21.13 -1.83 -10.19
CA ILE A 9 19.95 -2.67 -9.88
C ILE A 9 20.02 -3.99 -10.64
N ASP A 10 20.54 -4.01 -11.87
CA ASP A 10 20.65 -5.23 -12.67
C ASP A 10 21.56 -6.28 -12.04
N SER A 11 22.59 -5.85 -11.31
CA SER A 11 23.53 -6.73 -10.61
C SER A 11 22.98 -7.29 -9.28
N MET A 12 21.88 -6.75 -8.77
CA MET A 12 21.30 -7.14 -7.48
C MET A 12 20.50 -8.44 -7.58
N ASN A 13 20.63 -9.28 -6.55
CA ASN A 13 19.72 -10.40 -6.34
C ASN A 13 18.34 -9.90 -5.86
N THR A 14 17.34 -10.78 -5.88
CA THR A 14 15.96 -10.41 -5.50
C THR A 14 15.86 -9.84 -4.09
N SER A 15 16.59 -10.39 -3.12
CA SER A 15 16.55 -9.91 -1.73
C SER A 15 17.14 -8.50 -1.61
N GLU A 16 18.24 -8.22 -2.30
CA GLU A 16 18.85 -6.88 -2.34
C GLU A 16 17.91 -5.86 -2.99
N LYS A 17 17.20 -6.25 -4.07
CA LYS A 17 16.19 -5.39 -4.69
C LYS A 17 15.03 -5.08 -3.74
N ILE A 18 14.58 -6.07 -2.96
CA ILE A 18 13.51 -5.88 -1.98
C ILE A 18 13.95 -4.89 -0.90
N LEU A 19 15.16 -5.06 -0.34
CA LEU A 19 15.70 -4.14 0.66
C LEU A 19 15.85 -2.72 0.11
N LEU A 20 16.35 -2.58 -1.13
CA LEU A 20 16.45 -1.26 -1.77
C LEU A 20 15.08 -0.60 -1.93
N VAL A 21 14.05 -1.35 -2.32
CA VAL A 21 12.69 -0.83 -2.43
C VAL A 21 12.16 -0.37 -1.07
N GLU A 22 12.44 -1.13 -0.01
CA GLU A 22 12.08 -0.77 1.37
C GLU A 22 12.78 0.53 1.80
N ASP A 23 14.10 0.62 1.65
CA ASP A 23 14.89 1.80 2.03
C ASP A 23 14.42 3.06 1.28
N ILE A 24 14.17 2.94 -0.03
CA ILE A 24 13.64 4.05 -0.85
C ILE A 24 12.23 4.44 -0.37
N TRP A 25 11.40 3.46 -0.03
CA TRP A 25 10.04 3.72 0.43
C TRP A 25 10.04 4.41 1.80
N ASP A 26 10.93 4.01 2.70
CA ASP A 26 11.13 4.67 4.00
C ASP A 26 11.58 6.11 3.81
N GLU A 27 12.52 6.38 2.91
CA GLU A 27 12.94 7.74 2.56
C GLU A 27 11.77 8.58 2.02
N ILE A 28 11.03 8.07 1.02
CA ILE A 28 9.88 8.78 0.44
C ILE A 28 8.81 9.06 1.49
N SER A 29 8.51 8.06 2.34
CA SER A 29 7.47 8.19 3.36
C SER A 29 7.86 9.09 4.53
N SER A 30 9.15 9.35 4.73
CA SER A 30 9.64 10.29 5.73
C SER A 30 9.34 11.76 5.39
N ASP A 31 9.12 12.08 4.12
CA ASP A 31 8.69 13.40 3.65
C ASP A 31 7.18 13.44 3.37
N GLU A 32 6.42 13.70 4.44
CA GLU A 32 4.94 13.78 4.39
C GLU A 32 4.41 14.90 3.46
N PHE A 33 5.26 15.87 3.09
CA PHE A 33 4.88 17.02 2.25
C PHE A 33 5.37 16.91 0.80
N GLY A 34 6.27 15.97 0.50
CA GLY A 34 6.82 15.76 -0.83
C GLY A 34 5.77 15.37 -1.88
N VAL A 35 4.66 14.76 -1.45
CA VAL A 35 3.52 14.42 -2.31
C VAL A 35 2.21 14.86 -1.64
N PRO A 36 1.66 16.04 -1.99
CA PRO A 36 0.46 16.54 -1.35
C PRO A 36 -0.75 15.64 -1.68
N VAL A 37 -1.50 15.25 -0.65
CA VAL A 37 -2.74 14.49 -0.82
C VAL A 37 -3.86 15.43 -1.31
N PRO A 38 -4.42 15.21 -2.53
CA PRO A 38 -5.51 16.04 -3.04
C PRO A 38 -6.73 16.01 -2.13
N GLN A 39 -7.44 17.14 -2.06
CA GLN A 39 -8.65 17.25 -1.24
C GLN A 39 -9.71 16.22 -1.65
N SER A 40 -9.85 15.92 -2.95
CA SER A 40 -10.76 14.90 -3.46
C SER A 40 -10.48 13.50 -2.92
N HIS A 41 -9.21 13.16 -2.65
CA HIS A 41 -8.86 11.87 -2.06
C HIS A 41 -9.28 11.81 -0.59
N LYS A 42 -9.11 12.91 0.15
CA LYS A 42 -9.55 13.01 1.55
C LYS A 42 -11.07 12.88 1.64
N GLU A 43 -11.80 13.58 0.79
CA GLU A 43 -13.26 13.51 0.70
C GLU A 43 -13.76 12.10 0.36
N GLU A 44 -13.07 11.40 -0.53
CA GLU A 44 -13.39 10.01 -0.86
C GLU A 44 -13.17 9.06 0.33
N LEU A 45 -12.07 9.24 1.07
CA LEU A 45 -11.80 8.45 2.28
C LEU A 45 -12.86 8.70 3.34
N ASP A 46 -13.22 9.96 3.59
CA ASP A 46 -14.30 10.33 4.52
C ASP A 46 -15.64 9.70 4.10
N ARG A 47 -15.96 9.71 2.81
CA ARG A 47 -17.17 9.08 2.28
C ARG A 47 -17.18 7.58 2.55
N ARG A 48 -16.06 6.89 2.29
CA ARG A 48 -15.93 5.44 2.53
C ARG A 48 -16.01 5.11 4.01
N LEU A 49 -15.37 5.91 4.86
CA LEU A 49 -15.40 5.71 6.31
C LEU A 49 -16.83 5.81 6.85
N ARG A 50 -17.55 6.89 6.52
CA ARG A 50 -18.97 7.04 6.93
C ARG A 50 -19.84 5.89 6.45
N ARG A 51 -19.61 5.40 5.23
CA ARG A 51 -20.32 4.22 4.71
C ARG A 51 -20.06 2.99 5.57
N CYS A 52 -18.81 2.75 5.96
CA CYS A 52 -18.45 1.60 6.80
C CYS A 52 -19.05 1.72 8.20
N GLU A 53 -19.02 2.91 8.81
CA GLU A 53 -19.61 3.17 10.13
C GLU A 53 -21.14 3.01 10.12
N ALA A 54 -21.81 3.40 9.02
CA ALA A 54 -23.25 3.27 8.87
C ALA A 54 -23.72 1.83 8.60
N HIS A 55 -22.83 0.93 8.17
CA HIS A 55 -23.14 -0.46 7.83
C HIS A 55 -22.23 -1.45 8.59
N PRO A 56 -22.34 -1.51 9.93
CA PRO A 56 -21.56 -2.45 10.73
C PRO A 56 -21.92 -3.89 10.33
N GLY A 57 -21.01 -4.57 9.64
CA GLY A 57 -21.20 -5.94 9.11
C GLY A 57 -20.85 -6.11 7.63
N ASP A 58 -20.66 -5.01 6.89
CA ASP A 58 -20.26 -5.06 5.47
C ASP A 58 -18.75 -5.33 5.27
N LEU A 59 -17.96 -5.17 6.34
CA LEU A 59 -16.53 -5.42 6.35
C LEU A 59 -16.20 -6.70 7.09
N LEU A 60 -15.11 -7.34 6.68
CA LEU A 60 -14.55 -8.49 7.37
C LEU A 60 -13.36 -8.03 8.22
N SER A 61 -13.23 -8.60 9.40
CA SER A 61 -11.95 -8.64 10.10
C SER A 61 -10.91 -9.40 9.24
N LEU A 62 -9.63 -9.22 9.55
CA LEU A 62 -8.58 -9.95 8.86
C LEU A 62 -8.73 -11.47 9.06
N GLU A 63 -9.11 -11.90 10.26
CA GLU A 63 -9.38 -13.29 10.60
C GLU A 63 -10.56 -13.85 9.82
N GLU A 64 -11.66 -13.09 9.70
CA GLU A 64 -12.85 -13.49 8.93
C GLU A 64 -12.53 -13.62 7.43
N LEU A 65 -11.72 -12.70 6.89
CA LEU A 65 -11.24 -12.76 5.51
C LEU A 65 -10.38 -14.01 5.28
N GLN A 66 -9.42 -14.28 6.17
CA GLN A 66 -8.55 -15.45 6.07
C GLN A 66 -9.36 -16.75 6.12
N GLY A 67 -10.32 -16.86 7.04
CA GLY A 67 -11.21 -18.02 7.12
C GLY A 67 -12.03 -18.23 5.83
N ARG A 68 -12.54 -17.15 5.22
CA ARG A 68 -13.23 -17.22 3.91
C ARG A 68 -12.32 -17.67 2.77
N ILE A 69 -11.05 -17.26 2.74
CA ILE A 69 -10.10 -17.68 1.69
C ILE A 69 -9.75 -19.16 1.86
N GLN A 70 -9.51 -19.61 3.09
CA GLN A 70 -9.15 -20.99 3.38
C GLN A 70 -10.29 -21.97 3.09
N SER A 71 -11.54 -21.60 3.37
CA SER A 71 -12.72 -22.44 3.08
C SER A 71 -13.07 -22.59 1.59
N ARG A 72 -12.42 -21.84 0.70
CA ARG A 72 -12.57 -21.96 -0.77
C ARG A 72 -11.61 -22.97 -1.41
N LYS A 73 -10.64 -23.50 -0.65
CA LYS A 73 -9.77 -24.59 -1.08
C LYS A 73 -10.42 -25.93 -0.75
#